data_AF-A0A1B7M085-F1
#
_entry.id   AF-A0A1B7M085-F1
#
_cell.length_a   1.000
_cell.length_b   1.000
_cell.length_c   1.000
_cell.angle_alpha   90.00
_cell.angle_beta   90.00
_cell.angle_gamma   90.00
#
_symmetry.space_group_name_H-M   'P 1'
#
loop_
_entity.id
_entity.type
_entity.pdbx_description
1 polymer ?
#
loop_
_entity_poly.entity_id
_entity_poly.type
_entity_poly.pdbx_seq_one_letter_code
_entity_poly.pdbx_strand_id
1 'polypeptide(L)'
;MFRKYLDHGVAAAWGTAEATVFFIVPDLWTSWLALHNPRRGFATTISALAGALAGGATNYLVTQRMSPEETEKILTAIPGISQSMITDVEHELDEKGWSALVLGPTRGVPYKIYARTLAHGNESFTKFMALSVPARMGRFLAVTGGVAALGKLADRRGYSPRAKSLIFVGGWTAFYIWYFTAGPGKSDR
;
A
#
# COMPACT_ATOMS: atom_id res chain seq x y z
N MET A 1 -26.24 -3.59 9.37
CA MET A 1 -25.37 -2.52 9.90
C MET A 1 -23.99 -3.06 10.30
N PHE A 2 -23.94 -4.14 11.10
CA PHE A 2 -22.72 -4.82 11.55
C PHE A 2 -21.66 -5.11 10.46
N ARG A 3 -22.09 -5.66 9.31
CA ARG A 3 -21.18 -6.00 8.19
C ARG A 3 -20.44 -4.78 7.61
N LYS A 4 -21.03 -3.58 7.65
CA LYS A 4 -20.36 -2.35 7.21
C LYS A 4 -19.24 -1.96 8.18
N TYR A 5 -19.51 -2.00 9.49
CA TYR A 5 -18.49 -1.70 10.51
C TYR A 5 -17.31 -2.66 10.45
N LEU A 6 -17.57 -3.95 10.22
CA LEU A 6 -16.52 -4.93 9.99
C LEU A 6 -15.66 -4.57 8.77
N ASP A 7 -16.25 -4.18 7.64
CA ASP A 7 -15.47 -3.81 6.45
C ASP A 7 -14.52 -2.64 6.72
N HIS A 8 -14.99 -1.62 7.46
CA HIS A 8 -14.19 -0.47 7.86
C HIS A 8 -13.08 -0.85 8.85
N GLY A 9 -13.39 -1.73 9.82
CA GLY A 9 -12.41 -2.25 10.77
C GLY A 9 -11.31 -3.06 10.08
N VAL A 10 -11.68 -3.94 9.16
CA VAL A 10 -10.73 -4.71 8.33
C VAL A 10 -9.86 -3.77 7.51
N ALA A 11 -10.46 -2.79 6.82
CA ALA A 11 -9.72 -1.83 6.02
C ALA A 11 -8.70 -1.03 6.86
N ALA A 12 -9.11 -0.55 8.03
CA ALA A 12 -8.23 0.18 8.95
C ALA A 12 -7.11 -0.71 9.49
N ALA A 13 -7.43 -1.89 10.01
CA ALA A 13 -6.43 -2.82 10.54
C ALA A 13 -5.42 -3.24 9.46
N TRP A 14 -5.90 -3.50 8.24
CA TRP A 14 -5.04 -3.85 7.10
C TRP A 14 -4.16 -2.68 6.67
N GLY A 15 -4.70 -1.46 6.61
CA GLY A 15 -3.91 -0.25 6.36
C GLY A 15 -2.79 -0.06 7.38
N THR A 16 -3.09 -0.24 8.66
CA THR A 16 -2.09 -0.18 9.75
C THR A 16 -1.04 -1.27 9.59
N ALA A 17 -1.46 -2.50 9.30
CA ALA A 17 -0.58 -3.64 9.14
C ALA A 17 0.38 -3.45 7.94
N GLU A 18 -0.14 -3.01 6.79
CA GLU A 18 0.68 -2.72 5.60
C GLU A 18 1.72 -1.64 5.88
N ALA A 19 1.31 -0.57 6.56
CA ALA A 19 2.17 0.55 6.89
C ALA A 19 3.32 0.19 7.85
N THR A 20 3.20 -0.94 8.57
CA THR A 20 4.17 -1.43 9.55
C THR A 20 4.92 -2.64 8.98
N VAL A 21 4.35 -3.84 9.08
CA VAL A 21 5.08 -5.11 8.84
C VAL A 21 4.51 -5.96 7.70
N PHE A 22 3.27 -5.71 7.28
CA PHE A 22 2.61 -6.56 6.28
C PHE A 22 2.98 -6.15 4.85
N PHE A 23 3.18 -7.14 3.99
CA PHE A 23 3.57 -6.95 2.58
C PHE A 23 2.38 -6.92 1.62
N ILE A 24 1.21 -7.40 2.08
CA ILE A 24 0.00 -7.43 1.28
C ILE A 24 -0.78 -6.13 1.46
N VAL A 25 -1.15 -5.50 0.36
CA VAL A 25 -1.69 -4.15 0.36
C VAL A 25 -3.18 -4.14 0.69
N PRO A 26 -3.69 -3.12 1.39
CA PRO A 26 -5.12 -3.04 1.73
C PRO A 26 -6.00 -2.84 0.49
N ASP A 27 -5.41 -2.44 -0.65
CA ASP A 27 -6.10 -2.32 -1.93
C ASP A 27 -6.84 -3.63 -2.31
N LEU A 28 -6.34 -4.79 -1.90
CA LEU A 28 -7.01 -6.08 -2.09
C LEU A 28 -8.42 -6.09 -1.51
N TRP A 29 -8.56 -5.62 -0.27
CA TRP A 29 -9.85 -5.57 0.41
C TRP A 29 -10.76 -4.49 -0.15
N THR A 30 -10.24 -3.27 -0.34
CA THR A 30 -11.06 -2.14 -0.83
C THR A 30 -11.56 -2.40 -2.26
N SER A 31 -10.69 -2.95 -3.12
CA SER A 31 -11.04 -3.29 -4.50
C SER A 31 -11.97 -4.51 -4.59
N TRP A 32 -11.82 -5.51 -3.71
CA TRP A 32 -12.75 -6.63 -3.62
C TRP A 32 -14.17 -6.18 -3.29
N LEU A 33 -14.31 -5.28 -2.31
CA LEU A 33 -15.59 -4.66 -1.98
C LEU A 33 -16.13 -3.85 -3.17
N ALA A 34 -15.26 -3.10 -3.85
CA ALA A 34 -15.63 -2.27 -4.98
C ALA A 34 -16.10 -3.07 -6.21
N LEU A 35 -15.54 -4.26 -6.43
CA LEU A 35 -15.92 -5.20 -7.51
C LEU A 35 -17.41 -5.56 -7.45
N HIS A 36 -17.96 -5.66 -6.24
CA HIS A 36 -19.35 -6.04 -5.97
C HIS A 36 -20.24 -4.84 -5.62
N ASN A 37 -19.68 -3.84 -4.93
CA ASN A 37 -20.38 -2.64 -4.51
C ASN A 37 -19.38 -1.46 -4.46
N PRO A 38 -19.29 -0.66 -5.55
CA PRO A 38 -18.37 0.46 -5.64
C PRO A 38 -18.47 1.43 -4.46
N ARG A 39 -19.70 1.77 -4.02
CA ARG A 39 -19.91 2.70 -2.91
C ARG A 39 -19.28 2.19 -1.61
N ARG A 40 -19.39 0.88 -1.33
CA ARG A 40 -18.75 0.28 -0.15
C ARG A 40 -17.24 0.29 -0.26
N GLY A 41 -16.69 -0.09 -1.41
CA GLY A 41 -15.23 -0.06 -1.64
C GLY A 41 -14.63 1.32 -1.42
N PHE A 42 -15.22 2.36 -2.03
CA PHE A 42 -14.78 3.75 -1.84
C PHE A 42 -14.95 4.24 -0.40
N ALA A 43 -16.02 3.87 0.31
CA ALA A 43 -16.16 4.24 1.72
C ALA A 43 -15.04 3.65 2.59
N THR A 44 -14.59 2.42 2.28
CA THR A 44 -13.52 1.77 3.05
C THR A 44 -12.12 2.30 2.77
N THR A 45 -11.88 3.03 1.66
CA THR A 45 -10.55 3.63 1.40
C THR A 45 -10.19 4.70 2.44
N ILE A 46 -11.18 5.40 2.99
CA ILE A 46 -10.97 6.37 4.08
C ILE A 46 -10.48 5.66 5.35
N SER A 47 -11.08 4.52 5.68
CA SER A 47 -10.66 3.72 6.83
C SER A 47 -9.28 3.10 6.62
N ALA A 48 -9.00 2.59 5.42
CA ALA A 48 -7.67 2.13 5.04
C ALA A 48 -6.63 3.24 5.17
N LEU A 49 -6.95 4.46 4.71
CA LEU A 49 -6.08 5.62 4.87
C LEU A 49 -5.83 5.94 6.34
N ALA A 50 -6.88 6.02 7.17
CA ALA A 50 -6.73 6.32 8.59
C ALA A 50 -5.82 5.31 9.30
N GLY A 51 -6.03 4.01 9.06
CA GLY A 51 -5.16 2.95 9.58
C GLY A 51 -3.73 3.05 9.04
N ALA A 52 -3.60 3.29 7.75
CA ALA A 52 -2.29 3.44 7.12
C ALA A 52 -1.51 4.63 7.70
N LEU A 53 -2.15 5.78 7.91
CA LEU A 53 -1.54 6.94 8.56
C LEU A 53 -1.13 6.61 10.00
N ALA A 54 -1.97 5.92 10.77
CA ALA A 54 -1.62 5.49 12.13
C ALA A 54 -0.39 4.58 12.13
N GLY A 55 -0.39 3.53 11.30
CA GLY A 55 0.75 2.61 11.20
C GLY A 55 2.01 3.29 10.64
N GLY A 56 1.86 4.24 9.71
CA GLY A 56 2.96 5.03 9.16
C GLY A 56 3.58 5.96 10.19
N ALA A 57 2.75 6.60 11.02
CA ALA A 57 3.21 7.41 12.16
C ALA A 57 3.95 6.55 13.19
N THR A 58 3.40 5.38 13.54
CA THR A 58 4.09 4.42 14.41
C THR A 58 5.44 4.01 13.84
N ASN A 59 5.48 3.62 12.56
CA ASN A 59 6.71 3.19 11.91
C ASN A 59 7.77 4.31 11.90
N TYR A 60 7.37 5.54 11.58
CA TYR A 60 8.24 6.71 11.59
C TYR A 60 8.84 6.96 12.99
N LEU A 61 7.99 7.04 14.01
CA LEU A 61 8.41 7.34 15.38
C LEU A 61 9.26 6.24 16.00
N VAL A 62 8.99 4.97 15.67
CA VAL A 62 9.81 3.83 16.10
C VAL A 62 11.16 3.85 15.39
N THR A 63 11.18 4.10 14.07
CA THR A 63 12.42 4.16 13.30
C THR A 63 13.37 5.22 13.84
N GLN A 64 12.88 6.40 14.22
CA GLN A 64 13.72 7.46 14.80
C GLN A 64 14.48 7.06 16.07
N ARG A 65 14.09 5.97 16.73
CA ARG A 65 14.71 5.48 17.97
C ARG A 65 15.64 4.30 17.75
N MET A 66 15.79 3.84 16.51
CA MET A 66 16.58 2.69 16.12
C MET A 66 17.74 3.14 15.24
N SER A 67 18.78 2.34 15.14
CA SER A 67 19.87 2.57 14.18
C SER A 67 19.43 2.28 12.74
N PRO A 68 20.09 2.88 11.72
CA PRO A 68 19.90 2.52 10.31
C PRO A 68 20.02 1.03 10.02
N GLU A 69 20.98 0.36 10.66
CA GLU A 69 21.27 -1.07 10.48
C GLU A 69 20.14 -1.95 11.04
N GLU A 70 19.59 -1.59 12.21
CA GLU A 70 18.48 -2.31 12.81
C GLU A 70 17.21 -2.21 11.95
N THR A 71 16.89 -1.01 11.47
CA THR A 71 15.66 -0.80 10.69
C THR A 71 15.76 -1.39 9.30
N GLU A 72 16.95 -1.37 8.71
CA GLU A 72 17.26 -2.10 7.47
C GLU A 72 17.03 -3.61 7.63
N LYS A 73 17.56 -4.22 8.70
CA LYS A 73 17.37 -5.64 8.98
C LYS A 73 15.90 -6.01 9.19
N ILE A 74 15.13 -5.15 9.86
CA ILE A 74 13.68 -5.33 10.04
C ILE A 74 12.96 -5.24 8.70
N LEU A 75 13.29 -4.26 7.87
CA LEU A 75 12.63 -4.07 6.58
C LEU A 75 12.95 -5.19 5.59
N THR A 76 14.20 -5.61 5.48
CA THR A 76 14.64 -6.71 4.59
C THR A 76 14.13 -8.08 5.03
N ALA A 77 13.73 -8.24 6.30
CA ALA A 77 13.02 -9.43 6.76
C ALA A 77 11.57 -9.51 6.24
N ILE A 78 10.99 -8.39 5.77
CA ILE A 78 9.64 -8.35 5.19
C ILE A 78 9.73 -8.86 3.74
N PRO A 79 8.93 -9.86 3.35
CA PRO A 79 8.90 -10.34 1.97
C PRO A 79 8.63 -9.20 0.98
N GLY A 80 9.48 -9.12 -0.05
CA GLY A 80 9.30 -8.13 -1.12
C GLY A 80 10.01 -6.81 -0.88
N ILE A 81 10.89 -6.75 0.12
CA ILE A 81 11.79 -5.62 0.36
C ILE A 81 13.23 -6.13 0.22
N SER A 82 13.95 -5.59 -0.75
CA SER A 82 15.36 -5.85 -0.96
C SER A 82 16.21 -4.70 -0.42
N GLN A 83 17.51 -4.96 -0.24
CA GLN A 83 18.46 -3.92 0.14
C GLN A 83 18.59 -2.86 -0.96
N SER A 84 18.67 -3.29 -2.23
CA SER A 84 18.68 -2.39 -3.39
C SER A 84 17.51 -1.41 -3.37
N MET A 85 16.31 -1.87 -3.00
CA MET A 85 15.14 -0.99 -2.93
C MET A 85 15.26 0.09 -1.84
N ILE A 86 15.91 -0.22 -0.72
CA ILE A 86 16.15 0.78 0.34
C ILE A 86 17.11 1.85 -0.17
N THR A 87 18.24 1.42 -0.77
CA THR A 87 19.23 2.33 -1.35
C THR A 87 18.65 3.17 -2.49
N ASP A 88 17.84 2.58 -3.37
CA ASP A 88 17.18 3.30 -4.46
C ASP A 88 16.24 4.39 -3.94
N VAL A 89 15.53 4.14 -2.84
CA VAL A 89 14.65 5.14 -2.21
C VAL A 89 15.45 6.26 -1.55
N GLU A 90 16.59 5.94 -0.92
CA GLU A 90 17.51 6.94 -0.37
C GLU A 90 18.00 7.87 -1.49
N HIS A 91 18.54 7.32 -2.57
CA HIS A 91 18.96 8.08 -3.74
C HIS A 91 17.81 8.89 -4.35
N GLU A 92 16.61 8.33 -4.45
CA GLU A 92 15.47 9.03 -5.03
C GLU A 92 15.01 10.22 -4.17
N LEU A 93 15.05 10.07 -2.84
CA LEU A 93 14.74 11.15 -1.92
C LEU A 93 15.80 12.25 -1.97
N ASP A 94 17.07 11.91 -2.16
CA ASP A 94 18.13 12.91 -2.34
C ASP A 94 17.96 13.71 -3.65
N GLU A 95 17.59 13.04 -4.74
CA GLU A 95 17.43 13.69 -6.05
C GLU A 95 16.13 14.49 -6.18
N LYS A 96 15.01 13.93 -5.71
CA LYS A 96 13.65 14.45 -5.98
C LYS A 96 12.94 14.97 -4.75
N GLY A 97 13.56 14.82 -3.59
CA GLY A 97 12.99 15.18 -2.30
C GLY A 97 11.61 14.56 -2.09
N TRP A 98 10.75 15.35 -1.50
CA TRP A 98 9.40 14.98 -1.10
C TRP A 98 8.47 14.50 -2.23
N SER A 99 8.81 14.77 -3.50
CA SER A 99 8.03 14.26 -4.64
C SER A 99 8.19 12.75 -4.83
N ALA A 100 9.32 12.18 -4.40
CA ALA A 100 9.57 10.74 -4.39
C ALA A 100 8.53 9.99 -3.55
N LEU A 101 8.15 10.54 -2.38
CA LEU A 101 7.12 9.95 -1.52
C LEU A 101 5.74 9.88 -2.20
N VAL A 102 5.41 10.89 -3.02
CA VAL A 102 4.09 10.97 -3.69
C VAL A 102 4.04 10.05 -4.92
N LEU A 103 5.14 9.94 -5.66
CA LEU A 103 5.22 9.16 -6.89
C LEU A 103 5.64 7.70 -6.66
N GLY A 104 6.39 7.43 -5.60
CA GLY A 104 6.91 6.11 -5.22
C GLY A 104 5.89 4.98 -5.24
N PRO A 105 4.65 5.15 -4.70
CA PRO A 105 3.64 4.11 -4.72
C PRO A 105 3.26 3.61 -6.12
N THR A 106 3.43 4.43 -7.17
CA THR A 106 3.14 4.04 -8.56
C THR A 106 4.16 3.05 -9.11
N ARG A 107 5.33 2.94 -8.48
CA ARG A 107 6.42 2.05 -8.86
C ARG A 107 6.42 0.74 -8.09
N GLY A 108 5.45 0.53 -7.19
CA GLY A 108 5.39 -0.67 -6.35
C GLY A 108 6.33 -0.64 -5.15
N VAL A 109 6.97 0.50 -4.87
CA VAL A 109 7.85 0.65 -3.70
C VAL A 109 7.00 0.75 -2.42
N PRO A 110 7.27 -0.07 -1.38
CA PRO A 110 6.55 -0.01 -0.12
C PRO A 110 6.75 1.32 0.61
N TYR A 111 5.64 1.89 1.08
CA TYR A 111 5.61 3.16 1.79
C TYR A 111 6.54 3.21 3.02
N LYS A 112 6.69 2.08 3.71
CA LYS A 112 7.51 1.97 4.92
C LYS A 112 9.00 2.26 4.70
N ILE A 113 9.51 2.11 3.46
CA ILE A 113 10.88 2.47 3.12
C ILE A 113 11.04 3.99 3.14
N TYR A 114 10.13 4.74 2.50
CA TYR A 114 10.12 6.20 2.58
C TYR A 114 9.97 6.69 4.02
N ALA A 115 9.11 6.04 4.82
CA ALA A 115 8.97 6.35 6.24
C ALA A 115 10.29 6.17 7.00
N ARG A 116 11.07 5.12 6.69
CA ARG A 116 12.38 4.89 7.29
C ARG A 116 13.38 5.97 6.91
N THR A 117 13.54 6.21 5.61
CA THR A 117 14.55 7.15 5.10
C THR A 117 14.31 8.56 5.61
N LEU A 118 13.05 9.03 5.58
CA LEU A 118 12.70 10.36 6.11
C LEU A 118 12.89 10.45 7.63
N ALA A 119 12.62 9.38 8.38
CA ALA A 119 12.84 9.35 9.82
C ALA A 119 14.33 9.52 10.17
N HIS A 120 15.22 8.80 9.48
CA HIS A 120 16.67 8.89 9.67
C HIS A 120 17.26 10.20 9.16
N GLY A 121 16.67 10.79 8.12
CA GLY A 121 17.00 12.13 7.64
C GLY A 121 16.55 13.27 8.57
N ASN A 122 15.91 12.96 9.71
CA ASN A 122 15.31 13.94 10.62
C ASN A 122 14.34 14.91 9.92
N GLU A 123 13.65 14.43 8.89
CA GLU A 123 12.74 15.24 8.11
C GLU A 123 11.47 15.61 8.90
N SER A 124 10.67 16.54 8.38
CA SER A 124 9.47 16.97 9.08
C SER A 124 8.41 15.85 9.13
N PHE A 125 8.11 15.36 10.33
CA PHE A 125 7.03 14.41 10.59
C PHE A 125 5.68 14.91 10.04
N THR A 126 5.36 16.19 10.27
CA THR A 126 4.12 16.79 9.79
C THR A 126 4.04 16.79 8.27
N LYS A 127 5.15 17.09 7.58
CA LYS A 127 5.21 17.09 6.11
C LYS A 127 5.10 15.68 5.56
N PHE A 128 5.75 14.71 6.19
CA PHE A 128 5.58 13.28 5.89
C PHE A 128 4.12 12.86 5.99
N MET A 129 3.46 13.14 7.12
CA MET A 129 2.04 12.78 7.31
C MET A 129 1.12 13.47 6.30
N ALA A 130 1.35 14.76 6.01
CA ALA A 130 0.57 15.52 5.06
C ALA A 130 0.69 14.96 3.63
N LEU A 131 1.90 14.63 3.18
CA LEU A 131 2.14 14.10 1.83
C LEU A 131 1.80 12.60 1.70
N SER A 132 1.75 11.87 2.80
CA SER A 132 1.27 10.49 2.84
C SER A 132 -0.21 10.38 2.47
N VAL A 133 -1.00 11.42 2.76
CA VAL A 133 -2.43 11.46 2.39
C VAL A 133 -2.64 11.39 0.88
N PRO A 134 -2.16 12.33 0.05
CA PRO A 134 -2.35 12.26 -1.39
C PRO A 134 -1.66 11.04 -2.02
N ALA A 135 -0.46 10.66 -1.54
CA ALA A 135 0.25 9.48 -2.03
C ALA A 135 -0.59 8.20 -1.89
N ARG A 136 -1.17 7.98 -0.69
CA ARG A 136 -1.95 6.77 -0.39
C ARG A 136 -3.36 6.84 -0.92
N MET A 137 -4.04 7.98 -0.79
CA MET A 137 -5.38 8.15 -1.31
C MET A 137 -5.40 8.01 -2.84
N GLY A 138 -4.42 8.59 -3.54
CA GLY A 138 -4.29 8.46 -4.99
C GLY A 138 -4.24 7.00 -5.42
N ARG A 139 -3.37 6.21 -4.77
CA ARG A 139 -3.27 4.76 -5.01
C ARG A 139 -4.58 4.03 -4.69
N PHE A 140 -5.13 4.21 -3.50
CA PHE A 140 -6.35 3.51 -3.07
C PHE A 140 -7.52 3.80 -3.99
N LEU A 141 -7.72 5.06 -4.37
CA LEU A 141 -8.78 5.46 -5.30
C LEU A 141 -8.55 4.92 -6.71
N ALA A 142 -7.30 4.93 -7.20
CA ALA A 142 -6.98 4.41 -8.52
C ALA A 142 -7.28 2.91 -8.63
N VAL A 143 -6.79 2.10 -7.68
CA VAL A 143 -7.01 0.64 -7.70
C VAL A 143 -8.47 0.30 -7.43
N THR A 144 -9.08 0.91 -6.41
CA THR A 144 -10.49 0.67 -6.05
C THR A 144 -11.43 1.09 -7.19
N GLY A 145 -11.17 2.24 -7.81
CA GLY A 145 -11.94 2.76 -8.94
C GLY A 145 -11.76 1.94 -10.21
N GLY A 146 -10.52 1.53 -10.53
CA GLY A 146 -10.23 0.65 -11.67
C GLY A 146 -10.98 -0.68 -11.55
N VAL A 147 -10.92 -1.32 -10.39
CA VAL A 147 -11.65 -2.59 -10.15
C VAL A 147 -13.17 -2.38 -10.12
N ALA A 148 -13.66 -1.26 -9.58
CA ALA A 148 -15.09 -0.92 -9.67
C ALA A 148 -15.57 -0.79 -11.12
N ALA A 149 -14.78 -0.15 -11.98
CA ALA A 149 -15.10 0.01 -13.40
C ALA A 149 -15.09 -1.34 -14.13
N LEU A 150 -14.07 -2.17 -13.88
CA LEU A 150 -14.00 -3.54 -14.40
C LEU A 150 -15.19 -4.39 -13.92
N GLY A 151 -15.58 -4.25 -12.65
CA GLY A 151 -16.74 -4.92 -12.08
C GLY A 151 -18.03 -4.57 -12.82
N LYS A 152 -18.28 -3.29 -13.05
CA LYS A 152 -19.44 -2.81 -13.83
C LYS A 152 -19.40 -3.26 -15.28
N LEU A 153 -18.22 -3.27 -15.91
CA LEU A 153 -18.05 -3.75 -17.28
C LEU A 153 -18.35 -5.25 -17.38
N ALA A 154 -17.87 -6.03 -16.42
CA ALA A 154 -18.16 -7.46 -16.34
C ALA A 154 -19.65 -7.73 -16.15
N ASP A 155 -20.33 -6.96 -15.31
CA ASP A 155 -21.80 -7.03 -15.13
C ASP A 155 -22.52 -6.72 -16.44
N ARG A 156 -22.10 -5.67 -17.17
CA ARG A 156 -22.66 -5.31 -18.48
C ARG A 156 -22.44 -6.39 -19.54
N ARG A 157 -21.35 -7.15 -19.44
CA ARG A 157 -21.04 -8.27 -20.34
C ARG A 157 -21.64 -9.60 -19.87
N GLY A 158 -22.46 -9.61 -18.82
CA GLY A 158 -23.14 -10.81 -18.33
C GLY A 158 -22.23 -11.82 -17.61
N TYR A 159 -21.06 -11.40 -17.10
CA TYR A 159 -20.17 -12.29 -16.36
C TYR A 159 -20.83 -12.69 -15.03
N SER A 160 -20.72 -13.98 -14.68
CA SER A 160 -21.21 -14.45 -13.38
C SER A 160 -20.39 -13.87 -12.22
N PRO A 161 -20.96 -13.75 -11.00
CA PRO A 161 -20.23 -13.31 -9.81
C PRO A 161 -18.98 -14.16 -9.51
N ARG A 162 -19.05 -15.47 -9.81
CA ARG A 162 -17.91 -16.38 -9.68
C ARG A 162 -16.80 -16.05 -10.67
N ALA A 163 -17.14 -15.79 -11.94
CA ALA A 163 -16.15 -15.41 -12.95
C ALA A 163 -15.45 -14.09 -12.58
N LYS A 164 -16.20 -13.09 -12.11
CA LYS A 164 -15.63 -11.83 -11.59
C LYS A 164 -14.64 -12.08 -10.46
N SER A 165 -15.01 -12.92 -9.51
CA SER A 165 -14.16 -13.27 -8.36
C SER A 165 -12.89 -14.01 -8.78
N LEU A 166 -12.99 -14.95 -9.72
CA LEU A 166 -11.84 -15.69 -10.24
C LEU A 166 -10.87 -14.79 -11.01
N ILE A 167 -11.39 -13.89 -11.86
CA ILE A 167 -10.56 -12.91 -12.59
C ILE A 167 -9.87 -11.98 -11.59
N PHE A 168 -10.59 -11.53 -10.56
CA PHE A 168 -10.02 -10.67 -9.53
C PHE A 168 -8.88 -11.37 -8.77
N VAL A 169 -9.12 -12.59 -8.26
CA VAL A 169 -8.10 -13.35 -7.55
C VAL A 169 -6.93 -13.65 -8.48
N GLY A 170 -7.19 -14.11 -9.69
CA GLY A 170 -6.15 -14.37 -10.70
C GLY A 170 -5.31 -13.13 -11.02
N GLY A 171 -5.93 -11.95 -11.14
CA GLY A 171 -5.23 -10.69 -11.37
C GLY A 171 -4.31 -10.30 -10.22
N TRP A 172 -4.79 -10.40 -8.97
CA TRP A 172 -3.95 -10.15 -7.79
C TRP A 172 -2.85 -11.18 -7.60
N THR A 173 -3.13 -12.46 -7.85
CA THR A 173 -2.12 -13.52 -7.84
C THR A 173 -1.05 -13.25 -8.90
N ALA A 174 -1.44 -12.91 -10.13
CA ALA A 174 -0.50 -12.55 -11.18
C ALA A 174 0.35 -11.32 -10.82
N PHE A 175 -0.28 -10.28 -10.24
CA PHE A 175 0.43 -9.10 -9.75
C PHE A 175 1.49 -9.47 -8.70
N TYR A 176 1.15 -10.27 -7.69
CA TYR A 176 2.10 -10.66 -6.66
C TYR A 176 3.20 -11.60 -7.19
N ILE A 177 2.85 -12.54 -8.08
CA ILE A 177 3.86 -13.38 -8.76
C ILE A 177 4.86 -12.49 -9.50
N TRP A 178 4.37 -11.54 -10.30
CA TRP A 178 5.23 -10.59 -11.00
C TRP A 178 6.06 -9.77 -10.01
N TYR A 179 5.44 -9.19 -8.98
CA TYR A 179 6.10 -8.36 -7.98
C TYR A 179 7.31 -9.04 -7.33
N PHE A 180 7.18 -10.33 -7.00
CA PHE A 180 8.25 -11.10 -6.35
C PHE A 180 9.26 -11.73 -7.32
N THR A 181 8.94 -11.89 -8.60
CA THR A 181 9.83 -12.58 -9.56
C THR A 181 10.55 -11.65 -10.52
N ALA A 182 9.90 -10.58 -10.96
CA ALA A 182 10.41 -9.64 -11.98
C ALA A 182 10.20 -8.16 -11.62
N GLY A 183 9.34 -7.88 -10.64
CA GLY A 183 9.05 -6.55 -10.16
C GLY A 183 10.04 -6.08 -9.08
N PRO A 184 9.73 -4.93 -8.44
CA PRO A 184 10.60 -4.31 -7.45
C PRO A 184 10.89 -5.22 -6.25
N GLY A 185 9.92 -6.05 -5.84
CA GLY A 185 10.05 -6.93 -4.69
C GLY A 185 10.89 -8.19 -4.94
N LYS A 186 11.56 -8.28 -6.09
CA LYS A 186 12.51 -9.36 -6.36
C LYS A 186 13.65 -9.30 -5.35
N SER A 187 13.88 -10.41 -4.66
CA SER A 187 15.00 -10.52 -3.72
C SER A 187 16.33 -10.61 -4.49
N ASP A 188 17.31 -9.81 -4.06
CA ASP A 188 18.70 -9.86 -4.52
C ASP A 188 19.39 -11.12 -3.97
N ARG A 189 19.00 -12.30 -4.46
CA ARG A 189 19.77 -13.53 -4.30
C ARG A 189 20.81 -13.67 -5.39
#